data_AF-A0A5A8APJ3-F1
#
_entry.id   AF-A0A5A8APJ3-F1
#
_cell.length_a   1.000
_cell.length_b   1.000
_cell.length_c   1.000
_cell.angle_alpha   90.00
_cell.angle_beta   90.00
_cell.angle_gamma   90.00
#
_symmetry.space_group_name_H-M   'P 1'
#
loop_
_entity.id
_entity.type
_entity.pdbx_description
1 polymer ?
#
loop_
_entity_poly.entity_id
_entity_poly.type
_entity_poly.pdbx_seq_one_letter_code
_entity_poly.pdbx_strand_id
1 'polypeptide(L)'
;MKNSISALSLFVIFSCGQKENHQINSERDSTIEGNVFAQIAEIEKVQASDTIHLKYYTNSNTVIIKTGNGIERKFDKKEFNKIIDAHPEFFDEVIQSPDILYPMYGKGFGSEAGQDTYCLLYTHFLKQRNTGAEKSEQRRILTDVYLNINSIFSYLSQGGTYFGHQESRLPAEAEYSIYINSDQDNFTDQYDILKQKKLYIQSLRQRIEDEVKTDKALTAQEKIERIRKLNEFVDKINHLIINTFYLRCTQHFQFKYY
;
A
#
# COMPACT_ATOMS: atom_id res chain seq x y z
N MET A 1 44.83 -26.43 13.79
CA MET A 1 45.42 -27.66 13.19
C MET A 1 44.47 -28.09 12.08
N LYS A 2 44.71 -27.69 10.83
CA LYS A 2 45.36 -28.51 9.78
C LYS A 2 44.89 -29.97 9.81
N ASN A 3 44.12 -30.37 8.80
CA ASN A 3 44.61 -31.29 7.77
C ASN A 3 43.59 -31.46 6.63
N SER A 4 43.98 -30.95 5.46
CA SER A 4 43.55 -31.44 4.15
C SER A 4 44.10 -32.84 3.93
N ILE A 5 43.33 -33.72 3.27
CA ILE A 5 43.87 -34.85 2.52
C ILE A 5 43.20 -34.88 1.14
N SER A 6 44.03 -34.69 0.12
CA SER A 6 43.77 -34.99 -1.29
C SER A 6 44.05 -36.46 -1.59
N ALA A 7 43.29 -37.07 -2.50
CA ALA A 7 43.72 -38.19 -3.33
C ALA A 7 42.82 -38.19 -4.58
N LEU A 8 43.29 -37.66 -5.72
CA LEU A 8 44.12 -38.28 -6.76
C LEU A 8 43.33 -39.24 -7.65
N SER A 9 43.23 -38.81 -8.90
CA SER A 9 42.51 -39.37 -10.05
C SER A 9 43.05 -40.72 -10.53
N LEU A 10 42.19 -41.52 -11.16
CA LEU A 10 42.61 -42.55 -12.11
C LEU A 10 42.09 -42.23 -13.52
N PHE A 11 43.03 -42.11 -14.44
CA PHE A 11 42.86 -42.06 -15.89
C PHE A 11 42.48 -43.44 -16.42
N VAL A 12 41.54 -43.49 -17.38
CA VAL A 12 41.52 -44.54 -18.40
C VAL A 12 41.54 -43.87 -19.77
N ILE A 13 42.62 -44.14 -20.50
CA ILE A 13 42.86 -43.76 -21.88
C ILE A 13 42.38 -44.92 -22.74
N PHE A 14 41.56 -44.65 -23.77
CA PHE A 14 41.49 -45.50 -24.95
C PHE A 14 41.51 -44.66 -26.23
N SER A 15 42.71 -44.67 -26.82
CA SER A 15 43.11 -44.65 -28.23
C SER A 15 42.11 -44.20 -29.32
N CYS A 16 42.51 -43.09 -29.96
CA CYS A 16 42.60 -42.82 -31.41
C CYS A 16 41.77 -43.63 -32.41
N GLY A 17 40.93 -42.89 -33.15
CA GLY A 17 40.68 -43.08 -34.58
C GLY A 17 40.49 -41.72 -35.25
N GLN A 18 41.56 -41.14 -35.83
CA GLN A 18 41.47 -39.98 -36.71
C GLN A 18 41.05 -40.44 -38.12
N LYS A 19 40.04 -39.78 -38.69
CA LYS A 19 39.86 -39.61 -40.14
C LYS A 19 39.55 -38.13 -40.43
N GLU A 20 39.99 -37.74 -41.60
CA GLU A 20 40.40 -36.40 -42.01
C GLU A 20 39.31 -35.32 -42.07
N ASN A 21 39.81 -34.09 -41.95
CA ASN A 21 39.25 -32.79 -42.33
C ASN A 21 38.14 -32.82 -43.40
N HIS A 22 37.00 -32.21 -43.03
CA HIS A 22 36.42 -31.18 -43.89
C HIS A 22 35.87 -30.04 -43.03
N GLN A 23 36.54 -28.90 -43.14
CA GLN A 23 36.15 -27.62 -42.59
C GLN A 23 35.01 -27.07 -43.44
N ILE A 24 33.81 -26.95 -42.88
CA ILE A 24 32.72 -26.12 -43.43
C ILE A 24 32.26 -25.20 -42.31
N ASN A 25 32.51 -23.91 -42.50
CA ASN A 25 32.05 -22.83 -41.64
C ASN A 25 30.51 -22.84 -41.55
N SER A 26 29.96 -23.01 -40.34
CA SER A 26 28.58 -22.63 -40.02
C SER A 26 28.53 -21.77 -38.74
N GLU A 27 29.37 -20.75 -38.68
CA GLU A 27 29.15 -19.59 -37.79
C GLU A 27 28.36 -18.53 -38.57
N ARG A 28 27.03 -18.68 -38.58
CA ARG A 28 26.03 -17.65 -38.87
C ARG A 28 24.66 -18.35 -38.86
N ASP A 29 24.10 -18.58 -37.67
CA ASP A 29 22.63 -18.72 -37.53
C ASP A 29 22.13 -18.67 -36.08
N SER A 30 22.99 -18.94 -35.08
CA SER A 30 22.57 -18.95 -33.67
C SER A 30 22.32 -17.57 -33.04
N THR A 31 22.79 -16.47 -33.66
CA THR A 31 22.57 -15.10 -33.18
C THR A 31 21.31 -14.44 -33.73
N ILE A 32 20.72 -14.96 -34.80
CA ILE A 32 19.49 -14.41 -35.39
C ILE A 32 18.26 -15.05 -34.72
N GLU A 33 18.24 -16.37 -34.56
CA GLU A 33 17.11 -17.07 -33.93
C GLU A 33 16.92 -16.66 -32.46
N GLY A 34 18.01 -16.55 -31.68
CA GLY A 34 17.93 -16.10 -30.29
C GLY A 34 17.41 -14.67 -30.11
N ASN A 35 17.62 -13.80 -31.10
CA ASN A 35 17.13 -12.42 -31.10
C ASN A 35 15.65 -12.34 -31.53
N VAL A 36 15.22 -13.20 -32.45
CA VAL A 36 13.82 -13.30 -32.87
C VAL A 36 12.94 -13.88 -31.76
N PHE A 37 13.36 -14.92 -31.04
CA PHE A 37 12.59 -15.44 -29.91
C PHE A 37 12.50 -14.46 -28.73
N ALA A 38 13.57 -13.69 -28.47
CA ALA A 38 13.54 -12.63 -27.47
C ALA A 38 12.59 -11.49 -27.88
N GLN A 39 12.62 -11.07 -29.15
CA GLN A 39 11.70 -10.05 -29.69
C GLN A 39 10.25 -10.54 -29.73
N ILE A 40 10.00 -11.81 -30.08
CA ILE A 40 8.65 -12.39 -30.03
C ILE A 40 8.15 -12.45 -28.59
N ALA A 41 8.97 -12.87 -27.62
CA ALA A 41 8.60 -12.85 -26.22
C ALA A 41 8.37 -11.42 -25.66
N GLU A 42 9.09 -10.43 -26.19
CA GLU A 42 8.90 -9.01 -25.85
C GLU A 42 7.62 -8.44 -26.49
N ILE A 43 7.34 -8.78 -27.75
CA ILE A 43 6.10 -8.41 -28.46
C ILE A 43 4.88 -9.09 -27.82
N GLU A 44 5.00 -10.36 -27.43
CA GLU A 44 3.94 -11.09 -26.71
C GLU A 44 3.74 -10.53 -25.30
N LYS A 45 4.80 -10.09 -24.60
CA LYS A 45 4.68 -9.35 -23.33
C LYS A 45 3.97 -8.01 -23.50
N VAL A 46 4.31 -7.25 -24.54
CA VAL A 46 3.70 -5.95 -24.84
C VAL A 46 2.23 -6.13 -25.25
N GLN A 47 1.93 -7.12 -26.10
CA GLN A 47 0.53 -7.43 -26.46
C GLN A 47 -0.26 -7.98 -25.27
N ALA A 48 0.35 -8.79 -24.40
CA ALA A 48 -0.30 -9.26 -23.18
C ALA A 48 -0.57 -8.11 -22.19
N SER A 49 0.35 -7.16 -22.00
CA SER A 49 0.10 -5.98 -21.16
C SER A 49 -1.01 -5.10 -21.72
N ASP A 50 -1.01 -4.86 -23.04
CA ASP A 50 -2.03 -4.04 -23.70
C ASP A 50 -3.44 -4.65 -23.61
N THR A 51 -3.55 -5.99 -23.52
CA THR A 51 -4.85 -6.68 -23.44
C THR A 51 -5.40 -6.76 -22.01
N ILE A 52 -4.54 -6.78 -20.98
CA ILE A 52 -4.94 -6.97 -19.57
C ILE A 52 -5.63 -5.73 -18.98
N HIS A 53 -5.25 -4.52 -19.42
CA HIS A 53 -5.75 -3.26 -18.86
C HIS A 53 -7.12 -2.83 -19.43
N LEU A 54 -7.50 -3.36 -20.60
CA LEU A 54 -8.77 -3.03 -21.28
C LEU A 54 -10.01 -3.31 -20.42
N LYS A 55 -9.96 -4.28 -19.50
CA LYS A 55 -11.08 -4.58 -18.60
C LYS A 55 -11.39 -3.44 -17.61
N TYR A 56 -10.42 -2.55 -17.37
CA TYR A 56 -10.58 -1.39 -16.50
C TYR A 56 -10.95 -0.11 -17.25
N TYR A 57 -11.00 -0.17 -18.59
CA TYR A 57 -11.43 0.99 -19.38
C TYR A 57 -12.90 1.29 -19.15
N THR A 58 -13.23 2.58 -19.16
CA THR A 58 -14.61 3.03 -19.14
C THR A 58 -15.12 3.28 -20.55
N ASN A 59 -16.36 2.88 -20.80
CA ASN A 59 -17.12 3.31 -21.97
C ASN A 59 -18.03 4.52 -21.67
N SER A 60 -18.21 4.85 -20.39
CA SER A 60 -18.99 6.02 -19.97
C SER A 60 -18.25 7.31 -20.32
N ASN A 61 -18.97 8.33 -20.75
CA ASN A 61 -18.41 9.67 -20.99
C ASN A 61 -17.88 10.31 -19.69
N THR A 62 -18.29 9.80 -18.54
CA THR A 62 -17.91 10.31 -17.23
C THR A 62 -17.79 9.18 -16.22
N VAL A 63 -16.72 9.19 -15.44
CA VAL A 63 -16.54 8.36 -14.25
C VAL A 63 -16.55 9.26 -13.03
N ILE A 64 -17.37 8.92 -12.04
CA ILE A 64 -17.45 9.62 -10.76
C ILE A 64 -16.95 8.67 -9.68
N ILE A 65 -15.86 9.04 -9.02
CA ILE A 65 -15.33 8.30 -7.88
C ILE A 65 -15.68 9.06 -6.62
N LYS A 66 -16.35 8.38 -5.69
CA LYS A 66 -16.73 8.90 -4.37
C LYS A 66 -16.10 8.06 -3.27
N THR A 67 -15.54 8.71 -2.27
CA THR A 67 -15.13 8.07 -1.02
C THR A 67 -16.20 8.20 0.05
N GLY A 68 -16.10 7.37 1.10
CA GLY A 68 -17.04 7.38 2.23
C GLY A 68 -17.07 8.69 3.01
N ASN A 69 -16.03 9.51 2.93
CA ASN A 69 -15.96 10.86 3.54
C ASN A 69 -16.52 11.97 2.62
N GLY A 70 -17.16 11.62 1.50
CA GLY A 70 -17.86 12.59 0.63
C GLY A 70 -16.97 13.31 -0.38
N ILE A 71 -15.68 12.96 -0.48
CA ILE A 71 -14.81 13.47 -1.57
C ILE A 71 -15.26 12.83 -2.88
N GLU A 72 -15.50 13.68 -3.87
CA GLU A 72 -15.91 13.28 -5.21
C GLU A 72 -14.92 13.83 -6.23
N ARG A 73 -14.49 12.97 -7.16
CA ARG A 73 -13.79 13.40 -8.38
C ARG A 73 -14.48 12.85 -9.60
N LYS A 74 -14.55 13.71 -10.61
CA LYS A 74 -15.11 13.43 -11.91
C LYS A 74 -13.98 13.38 -12.92
N PHE A 75 -13.93 12.29 -13.68
CA PHE A 75 -13.01 12.09 -14.78
C PHE A 75 -13.82 11.97 -16.07
N ASP A 76 -13.33 12.58 -17.15
CA ASP A 76 -13.86 12.26 -18.47
C ASP A 76 -13.32 10.92 -18.97
N LYS A 77 -13.95 10.35 -20.00
CA LYS A 77 -13.55 9.04 -20.57
C LYS A 77 -12.07 9.00 -20.96
N LYS A 78 -11.60 10.06 -21.63
CA LYS A 78 -10.25 10.11 -22.20
C LYS A 78 -9.21 10.22 -21.08
N GLU A 79 -9.47 11.07 -20.10
CA GLU A 79 -8.66 11.21 -18.91
C GLU A 79 -8.59 9.90 -18.13
N PHE A 80 -9.74 9.28 -17.84
CA PHE A 80 -9.79 8.05 -17.06
C PHE A 80 -9.03 6.91 -17.76
N ASN A 81 -9.26 6.67 -19.05
CA ASN A 81 -8.57 5.59 -19.76
C ASN A 81 -7.06 5.88 -19.89
N LYS A 82 -6.65 7.16 -20.06
CA LYS A 82 -5.23 7.53 -20.02
C LYS A 82 -4.60 7.22 -18.65
N ILE A 83 -5.34 7.39 -17.55
CA ILE A 83 -4.88 7.00 -16.22
C ILE A 83 -4.70 5.48 -16.14
N ILE A 84 -5.64 4.70 -16.67
CA ILE A 84 -5.50 3.23 -16.71
C ILE A 84 -4.22 2.80 -17.43
N ASP A 85 -3.90 3.45 -18.55
CA ASP A 85 -2.69 3.14 -19.32
C ASP A 85 -1.40 3.54 -18.59
N ALA A 86 -1.43 4.67 -17.90
CA ALA A 86 -0.25 5.23 -17.24
C ALA A 86 0.02 4.62 -15.86
N HIS A 87 -0.99 4.03 -15.22
CA HIS A 87 -0.92 3.57 -13.83
C HIS A 87 -1.38 2.12 -13.65
N PRO A 88 -0.68 1.14 -14.27
CA PRO A 88 -1.03 -0.26 -14.12
C PRO A 88 -0.90 -0.79 -12.68
N GLU A 89 -0.10 -0.13 -11.84
CA GLU A 89 0.15 -0.52 -10.45
C GLU A 89 -1.12 -0.55 -9.59
N PHE A 90 -2.19 0.16 -9.99
CA PHE A 90 -3.47 0.13 -9.28
C PHE A 90 -4.14 -1.25 -9.32
N PHE A 91 -3.75 -2.10 -10.27
CA PHE A 91 -4.35 -3.40 -10.44
C PHE A 91 -3.32 -4.51 -10.67
N ASP A 92 -2.09 -4.34 -10.19
CA ASP A 92 -1.10 -5.41 -10.09
C ASP A 92 -1.59 -6.57 -9.21
N GLU A 93 -1.10 -7.79 -9.45
CA GLU A 93 -1.49 -8.97 -8.66
C GLU A 93 -1.20 -8.78 -7.16
N VAL A 94 -0.03 -8.23 -6.85
CA VAL A 94 0.40 -7.90 -5.49
C VAL A 94 0.44 -6.39 -5.31
N ILE A 95 -0.49 -5.86 -4.52
CA ILE A 95 -0.58 -4.41 -4.27
C ILE A 95 0.32 -4.03 -3.10
N GLN A 96 1.08 -2.95 -3.28
CA GLN A 96 1.90 -2.34 -2.23
C GLN A 96 1.17 -1.16 -1.57
N SER A 97 1.70 -0.70 -0.44
CA SER A 97 1.19 0.48 0.27
C SER A 97 1.19 1.70 -0.67
N PRO A 98 0.21 2.62 -0.57
CA PRO A 98 0.21 3.83 -1.38
C PRO A 98 1.45 4.71 -1.11
N ASP A 99 2.09 4.61 0.06
CA ASP A 99 3.35 5.31 0.35
C ASP A 99 4.57 4.73 -0.37
N ILE A 100 4.47 3.50 -0.88
CA ILE A 100 5.49 2.91 -1.75
C ILE A 100 5.15 3.21 -3.21
N LEU A 101 3.88 3.01 -3.61
CA LEU A 101 3.49 3.17 -5.01
C LEU A 101 3.51 4.62 -5.46
N TYR A 102 3.04 5.57 -4.64
CA TYR A 102 2.99 6.97 -5.07
C TYR A 102 4.37 7.57 -5.39
N PRO A 103 5.42 7.41 -4.57
CA PRO A 103 6.76 7.90 -4.95
C PRO A 103 7.32 7.25 -6.22
N MET A 104 6.95 6.00 -6.52
CA MET A 104 7.45 5.27 -7.70
C MET A 104 6.67 5.62 -8.98
N TYR A 105 5.35 5.72 -8.86
CA TYR A 105 4.44 5.73 -10.01
C TYR A 105 3.52 6.96 -10.06
N GLY A 106 3.55 7.85 -9.07
CA GLY A 106 2.71 9.06 -8.97
C GLY A 106 3.00 10.15 -10.01
N LYS A 107 3.73 9.84 -11.09
CA LYS A 107 3.98 10.78 -12.20
C LYS A 107 2.64 11.20 -12.83
N GLY A 108 2.40 12.51 -12.90
CA GLY A 108 1.09 13.06 -13.30
C GLY A 108 0.25 13.54 -12.11
N PHE A 109 0.66 13.22 -10.88
CA PHE A 109 0.01 13.57 -9.62
C PHE A 109 0.94 14.34 -8.68
N GLY A 110 1.81 15.21 -9.21
CA GLY A 110 2.94 15.79 -8.47
C GLY A 110 2.64 16.90 -7.43
N SER A 111 1.37 17.28 -7.24
CA SER A 111 0.96 18.23 -6.18
C SER A 111 0.33 17.49 -5.01
N GLU A 112 0.14 18.15 -3.85
CA GLU A 112 -0.56 17.55 -2.71
C GLU A 112 -1.98 17.09 -3.10
N ALA A 113 -2.72 17.94 -3.83
CA ALA A 113 -4.03 17.59 -4.37
C ALA A 113 -3.95 16.49 -5.45
N GLY A 114 -2.83 16.41 -6.18
CA GLY A 114 -2.52 15.33 -7.10
C GLY A 114 -2.38 14.00 -6.36
N GLN A 115 -1.59 13.96 -5.28
CA GLN A 115 -1.45 12.79 -4.43
C GLN A 115 -2.79 12.37 -3.82
N ASP A 116 -3.63 13.32 -3.40
CA ASP A 116 -4.98 13.02 -2.91
C ASP A 116 -5.82 12.32 -4.00
N THR A 117 -5.68 12.77 -5.25
CA THR A 117 -6.33 12.16 -6.41
C THR A 117 -5.76 10.77 -6.73
N TYR A 118 -4.46 10.57 -6.58
CA TYR A 118 -3.81 9.26 -6.69
C TYR A 118 -4.36 8.28 -5.65
N CYS A 119 -4.41 8.68 -4.38
CA CYS A 119 -4.97 7.87 -3.30
C CYS A 119 -6.46 7.58 -3.50
N LEU A 120 -7.22 8.51 -4.10
CA LEU A 120 -8.62 8.27 -4.47
C LEU A 120 -8.76 7.16 -5.52
N LEU A 121 -7.93 7.19 -6.57
CA LEU A 121 -7.90 6.15 -7.61
C LEU A 121 -7.45 4.81 -7.04
N TYR A 122 -6.39 4.81 -6.24
CA TYR A 122 -5.91 3.63 -5.52
C TYR A 122 -7.04 3.00 -4.69
N THR A 123 -7.75 3.82 -3.90
CA THR A 123 -8.92 3.39 -3.11
C THR A 123 -9.98 2.76 -4.02
N HIS A 124 -10.30 3.41 -5.14
CA HIS A 124 -11.32 2.94 -6.06
C HIS A 124 -11.04 1.54 -6.62
N PHE A 125 -9.80 1.26 -7.04
CA PHE A 125 -9.44 -0.05 -7.58
C PHE A 125 -9.28 -1.11 -6.48
N LEU A 126 -8.65 -0.77 -5.37
CA LEU A 126 -8.45 -1.73 -4.28
C LEU A 126 -9.77 -2.13 -3.62
N LYS A 127 -10.73 -1.21 -3.54
CA LYS A 127 -12.11 -1.49 -3.10
C LYS A 127 -12.81 -2.56 -3.94
N GLN A 128 -12.53 -2.63 -5.24
CA GLN A 128 -13.11 -3.65 -6.14
C GLN A 128 -12.56 -5.05 -5.86
N ARG A 129 -11.42 -5.15 -5.16
CA ARG A 129 -10.85 -6.41 -4.67
C ARG A 129 -11.40 -6.74 -3.28
N ASN A 130 -11.47 -5.73 -2.42
CA ASN A 130 -12.00 -5.82 -1.06
C ASN A 130 -13.54 -5.78 -1.03
N THR A 131 -14.17 -6.78 -1.65
CA THR A 131 -15.62 -6.88 -1.79
C THR A 131 -16.28 -7.55 -0.57
N GLY A 132 -17.60 -7.38 -0.45
CA GLY A 132 -18.39 -7.98 0.62
C GLY A 132 -18.71 -7.05 1.79
N ALA A 133 -19.69 -7.47 2.59
CA ALA A 133 -20.20 -6.68 3.72
C ALA A 133 -19.16 -6.52 4.84
N GLU A 134 -18.41 -7.58 5.15
CA GLU A 134 -17.37 -7.56 6.18
C GLU A 134 -16.26 -6.56 5.85
N LYS A 135 -15.70 -6.62 4.62
CA LYS A 135 -14.66 -5.68 4.18
C LYS A 135 -15.18 -4.24 4.13
N SER A 136 -16.48 -4.08 3.84
CA SER A 136 -17.14 -2.76 3.89
C SER A 136 -17.24 -2.19 5.29
N GLU A 137 -17.54 -3.03 6.29
CA GLU A 137 -17.56 -2.60 7.68
C GLU A 137 -16.15 -2.36 8.24
N GLN A 138 -15.17 -3.21 7.89
CA GLN A 138 -13.76 -2.99 8.22
C GLN A 138 -13.26 -1.64 7.71
N ARG A 139 -13.58 -1.31 6.46
CA ARG A 139 -13.22 -0.02 5.85
C ARG A 139 -13.80 1.16 6.61
N ARG A 140 -15.09 1.08 6.95
CA ARG A 140 -15.76 2.15 7.71
C ARG A 140 -15.07 2.34 9.06
N ILE A 141 -14.89 1.26 9.82
CA ILE A 141 -14.26 1.29 11.14
C ILE A 141 -12.82 1.82 11.06
N LEU A 142 -12.00 1.32 10.14
CA LEU A 142 -10.62 1.78 9.99
C LEU A 142 -10.54 3.25 9.58
N THR A 143 -11.36 3.68 8.63
CA THR A 143 -11.41 5.09 8.21
C THR A 143 -11.78 5.99 9.40
N ASP A 144 -12.79 5.61 10.18
CA ASP A 144 -13.19 6.36 11.38
C ASP A 144 -12.06 6.40 12.41
N VAL A 145 -11.41 5.27 12.69
CA VAL A 145 -10.29 5.23 13.64
C VAL A 145 -9.13 6.10 13.18
N TYR A 146 -8.72 6.00 11.91
CA TYR A 146 -7.64 6.80 11.35
C TYR A 146 -7.98 8.30 11.35
N LEU A 147 -9.24 8.66 11.11
CA LEU A 147 -9.72 10.03 11.18
C LEU A 147 -9.63 10.59 12.61
N ASN A 148 -10.00 9.80 13.62
CA ASN A 148 -9.89 10.22 15.02
C ASN A 148 -8.42 10.37 15.44
N ILE A 149 -7.52 9.49 14.98
CA ILE A 149 -6.07 9.64 15.19
C ILE A 149 -5.56 10.93 14.52
N ASN A 150 -5.85 11.13 13.23
CA ASN A 150 -5.48 12.34 12.49
C ASN A 150 -6.00 13.60 13.19
N SER A 151 -7.23 13.56 13.72
CA SER A 151 -7.82 14.66 14.49
C SER A 151 -7.02 14.94 15.76
N ILE A 152 -6.67 13.91 16.56
CA ILE A 152 -5.87 14.10 17.77
C ILE A 152 -4.57 14.84 17.44
N PHE A 153 -3.82 14.36 16.45
CA PHE A 153 -2.53 14.95 16.08
C PHE A 153 -2.67 16.32 15.42
N SER A 154 -3.76 16.57 14.69
CA SER A 154 -4.08 17.89 14.15
C SER A 154 -4.29 18.90 15.26
N TYR A 155 -5.08 18.56 16.29
CA TYR A 155 -5.25 19.42 17.44
C TYR A 155 -3.91 19.65 18.14
N LEU A 156 -3.17 18.60 18.49
CA LEU A 156 -1.88 18.73 19.19
C LEU A 156 -0.88 19.62 18.41
N SER A 157 -0.91 19.58 17.08
CA SER A 157 -0.01 20.36 16.21
C SER A 157 -0.57 21.73 15.79
N GLN A 158 -1.73 22.14 16.31
CA GLN A 158 -2.42 23.39 15.95
C GLN A 158 -2.87 23.47 14.47
N GLY A 159 -3.15 22.32 13.87
CA GLY A 159 -3.62 22.22 12.49
C GLY A 159 -2.50 22.19 11.46
N GLY A 160 -2.82 22.55 10.22
CA GLY A 160 -1.90 22.50 9.08
C GLY A 160 -2.51 21.77 7.88
N THR A 161 -2.09 22.13 6.67
CA THR A 161 -2.60 21.52 5.42
C THR A 161 -2.34 20.02 5.35
N TYR A 162 -1.24 19.56 5.96
CA TYR A 162 -0.91 18.15 6.10
C TYR A 162 -2.09 17.30 6.60
N PHE A 163 -2.79 17.75 7.65
CA PHE A 163 -3.90 16.98 8.23
C PHE A 163 -5.12 16.88 7.31
N GLY A 164 -5.37 17.92 6.49
CA GLY A 164 -6.43 17.90 5.48
C GLY A 164 -6.10 17.00 4.29
N HIS A 165 -4.84 17.00 3.86
CA HIS A 165 -4.35 16.05 2.86
C HIS A 165 -4.38 14.62 3.40
N GLN A 166 -3.95 14.41 4.63
CA GLN A 166 -3.99 13.10 5.28
C GLN A 166 -5.42 12.57 5.40
N GLU A 167 -6.38 13.42 5.78
CA GLU A 167 -7.82 13.08 5.79
C GLU A 167 -8.30 12.57 4.42
N SER A 168 -7.85 13.21 3.34
CA SER A 168 -8.20 12.81 1.97
C SER A 168 -7.60 11.46 1.57
N ARG A 169 -6.51 11.04 2.23
CA ARG A 169 -5.76 9.82 1.91
C ARG A 169 -6.12 8.62 2.79
N LEU A 170 -6.82 8.83 3.91
CA LEU A 170 -7.23 7.76 4.83
C LEU A 170 -7.93 6.57 4.16
N PRO A 171 -8.83 6.76 3.17
CA PRO A 171 -9.47 5.63 2.50
C PRO A 171 -8.46 4.69 1.83
N ALA A 172 -7.35 5.21 1.28
CA ALA A 172 -6.33 4.39 0.64
C ALA A 172 -5.60 3.51 1.68
N GLU A 173 -5.23 4.09 2.82
CA GLU A 173 -4.62 3.35 3.94
C GLU A 173 -5.57 2.30 4.53
N ALA A 174 -6.87 2.61 4.63
CA ALA A 174 -7.87 1.67 5.11
C ALA A 174 -8.03 0.47 4.15
N GLU A 175 -8.13 0.72 2.84
CA GLU A 175 -8.21 -0.36 1.85
C GLU A 175 -6.94 -1.22 1.83
N TYR A 176 -5.77 -0.59 1.94
CA TYR A 176 -4.51 -1.33 1.98
C TYR A 176 -4.42 -2.22 3.22
N SER A 177 -4.80 -1.68 4.39
CA SER A 177 -4.84 -2.43 5.65
C SER A 177 -5.76 -3.65 5.56
N ILE A 178 -6.90 -3.53 4.87
CA ILE A 178 -7.81 -4.65 4.62
C ILE A 178 -7.18 -5.67 3.68
N TYR A 179 -6.59 -5.20 2.58
CA TYR A 179 -5.98 -6.05 1.56
C TYR A 179 -4.86 -6.92 2.16
N ILE A 180 -3.90 -6.34 2.89
CA ILE A 180 -2.78 -7.12 3.46
C ILE A 180 -3.20 -8.08 4.59
N ASN A 181 -4.41 -7.93 5.12
CA ASN A 181 -4.95 -8.78 6.18
C ASN A 181 -6.12 -9.65 5.70
N SER A 182 -6.42 -9.70 4.40
CA SER A 182 -7.51 -10.51 3.86
C SER A 182 -7.33 -12.00 4.12
N ASP A 183 -6.07 -12.45 4.20
CA ASP A 183 -5.70 -13.86 4.36
C ASP A 183 -5.42 -14.23 5.83
N GLN A 184 -5.55 -13.27 6.75
CA GLN A 184 -5.23 -13.46 8.18
C GLN A 184 -6.39 -14.02 9.02
N ASP A 185 -7.49 -14.45 8.40
CA ASP A 185 -8.62 -15.13 9.06
C ASP A 185 -8.21 -16.40 9.85
N ASN A 186 -6.99 -16.91 9.65
CA ASN A 186 -6.49 -18.12 10.30
C ASN A 186 -5.56 -17.89 11.50
N PHE A 187 -5.23 -16.65 11.87
CA PHE A 187 -4.45 -16.42 13.08
C PHE A 187 -5.38 -16.36 14.29
N THR A 188 -5.49 -17.48 15.01
CA THR A 188 -6.11 -17.48 16.34
C THR A 188 -5.31 -16.53 17.23
N ASP A 189 -5.90 -15.41 17.62
CA ASP A 189 -5.25 -14.42 18.46
C ASP A 189 -4.82 -15.06 19.80
N GLN A 190 -3.52 -15.30 19.94
CA GLN A 190 -2.95 -15.85 21.17
C GLN A 190 -2.80 -14.79 22.28
N TYR A 191 -3.12 -13.53 21.98
CA TYR A 191 -2.85 -12.38 22.83
C TYR A 191 -4.11 -11.85 23.53
N ASP A 192 -3.95 -11.37 24.76
CA ASP A 192 -4.99 -10.64 25.49
C ASP A 192 -5.12 -9.22 24.91
N ILE A 193 -6.00 -9.10 23.91
CA ILE A 193 -6.29 -7.85 23.21
C ILE A 193 -6.78 -6.75 24.16
N LEU A 194 -7.50 -7.10 25.23
CA LEU A 194 -8.04 -6.12 26.17
C LEU A 194 -6.92 -5.40 26.92
N LYS A 195 -5.88 -6.13 27.34
CA LYS A 195 -4.71 -5.53 27.98
C LYS A 195 -3.91 -4.64 27.03
N GLN A 196 -3.66 -5.11 25.80
CA GLN A 196 -2.90 -4.33 24.82
C GLN A 196 -3.65 -3.04 24.42
N LYS A 197 -4.95 -3.16 24.15
CA LYS A 197 -5.82 -2.02 23.90
C LYS A 197 -5.82 -1.04 25.06
N LYS A 198 -5.94 -1.52 26.30
CA LYS A 198 -5.90 -0.65 27.50
C LYS A 198 -4.61 0.16 27.55
N LEU A 199 -3.45 -0.49 27.37
CA LEU A 199 -2.16 0.18 27.39
C LEU A 199 -2.04 1.22 26.27
N TYR A 200 -2.48 0.86 25.06
CA TYR A 200 -2.49 1.77 23.92
C TYR A 200 -3.33 3.02 24.18
N ILE A 201 -4.58 2.84 24.65
CA ILE A 201 -5.48 3.95 24.98
C ILE A 201 -4.91 4.82 26.11
N GLN A 202 -4.31 4.21 27.14
CA GLN A 202 -3.64 4.96 28.20
C GLN A 202 -2.47 5.79 27.66
N SER A 203 -1.67 5.23 26.75
CA SER A 203 -0.54 5.95 26.14
C SER A 203 -0.98 7.16 25.32
N LEU A 204 -2.09 7.06 24.58
CA LEU A 204 -2.67 8.19 23.83
C LEU A 204 -3.11 9.31 24.78
N ARG A 205 -3.81 8.97 25.86
CA ARG A 205 -4.27 9.95 26.86
C ARG A 205 -3.10 10.64 27.55
N GLN A 206 -2.07 9.89 27.91
CA GLN A 206 -0.85 10.43 28.51
C GLN A 206 -0.16 11.43 27.56
N ARG A 207 0.01 11.06 26.27
CA ARG A 207 0.60 11.97 25.27
C ARG A 207 -0.22 13.26 25.14
N ILE A 208 -1.55 13.17 25.09
CA ILE A 208 -2.45 14.33 25.06
C ILE A 208 -2.23 15.24 26.27
N GLU A 209 -2.21 14.67 27.48
CA GLU A 209 -2.01 15.44 28.72
C GLU A 209 -0.65 16.13 28.74
N ASP A 210 0.42 15.44 28.37
CA ASP A 210 1.78 15.98 28.38
C ASP A 210 1.96 17.13 27.38
N GLU A 211 1.50 16.95 26.14
CA GLU A 211 1.58 17.97 25.09
C GLU A 211 0.75 19.21 25.46
N VAL A 212 -0.50 19.03 25.89
CA VAL A 212 -1.38 20.17 26.24
C VAL A 212 -0.91 20.89 27.50
N LYS A 213 -0.39 20.16 28.50
CA LYS A 213 0.11 20.77 29.74
C LYS A 213 1.34 21.65 29.48
N THR A 214 2.21 21.24 28.57
CA THR A 214 3.44 21.96 28.24
C THR A 214 3.25 23.12 27.26
N ASP A 215 2.12 23.15 26.53
CA ASP A 215 1.76 24.27 25.66
C ASP A 215 1.62 25.58 26.48
N LYS A 216 2.53 26.52 26.26
CA LYS A 216 2.57 27.82 26.97
C LYS A 216 1.62 28.85 26.37
N ALA A 217 1.11 28.62 25.16
CA ALA A 217 0.18 29.54 24.51
C ALA A 217 -1.24 29.44 25.08
N LEU A 218 -1.56 28.33 25.76
CA LEU A 218 -2.89 28.07 26.31
C LEU A 218 -3.01 28.49 27.78
N THR A 219 -4.15 29.09 28.10
CA THR A 219 -4.62 29.29 29.48
C THR A 219 -4.99 27.97 30.14
N ALA A 220 -5.12 27.97 31.47
CA ALA A 220 -5.53 26.77 32.22
C ALA A 220 -6.90 26.23 31.75
N GLN A 221 -7.85 27.12 31.44
CA GLN A 221 -9.19 26.72 30.99
C GLN A 221 -9.15 26.12 29.58
N GLU A 222 -8.38 26.71 28.66
CA GLU A 222 -8.21 26.16 27.30
C GLU A 222 -7.53 24.80 27.33
N LYS A 223 -6.59 24.57 28.25
CA LYS A 223 -5.97 23.25 28.45
C LYS A 223 -6.98 22.19 28.86
N ILE A 224 -7.84 22.50 29.83
CA ILE A 224 -8.90 21.58 30.28
C ILE A 224 -9.83 21.23 29.13
N GLU A 225 -10.29 22.25 28.39
CA GLU A 225 -11.22 22.06 27.27
C GLU A 225 -10.58 21.26 26.12
N ARG A 226 -9.31 21.53 25.81
CA ARG A 226 -8.57 20.81 24.77
C ARG A 226 -8.32 19.35 25.14
N ILE A 227 -7.94 19.06 26.39
CA ILE A 227 -7.80 17.68 26.88
C ILE A 227 -9.14 16.95 26.80
N ARG A 228 -10.23 17.59 27.22
CA ARG A 228 -11.58 17.02 27.15
C ARG A 228 -11.94 16.64 25.72
N LYS A 229 -11.78 17.56 24.77
CA LYS A 229 -12.07 17.33 23.35
C LYS A 229 -11.21 16.22 22.74
N LEU A 230 -9.91 16.23 23.02
CA LEU A 230 -8.99 15.20 22.52
C LEU A 230 -9.34 13.81 23.05
N ASN A 231 -9.75 13.74 24.32
CA ASN A 231 -10.19 12.49 24.93
C ASN A 231 -11.50 11.95 24.33
N GLU A 232 -12.40 12.79 23.80
CA GLU A 232 -13.56 12.32 23.05
C GLU A 232 -13.17 11.54 21.79
N PHE A 233 -12.11 11.94 21.09
CA PHE A 233 -11.57 11.17 19.96
C PHE A 233 -10.96 9.85 20.42
N VAL A 234 -10.23 9.85 21.55
CA VAL A 234 -9.69 8.63 22.14
C VAL A 234 -10.81 7.66 22.55
N ASP A 235 -11.93 8.15 23.08
CA ASP A 235 -13.08 7.31 23.43
C ASP A 235 -13.74 6.67 22.21
N LYS A 236 -13.84 7.41 21.09
CA LYS A 236 -14.29 6.84 19.81
C LYS A 236 -13.36 5.73 19.32
N ILE A 237 -12.04 5.96 19.34
CA ILE A 237 -11.04 4.94 18.99
C ILE A 237 -11.17 3.72 19.89
N ASN A 238 -11.28 3.93 21.21
CA ASN A 238 -11.46 2.87 22.18
C ASN A 238 -12.72 2.05 21.91
N HIS A 239 -13.83 2.67 21.50
CA HIS A 239 -15.04 1.93 21.17
C HIS A 239 -14.89 1.08 19.88
N LEU A 240 -14.22 1.63 18.86
CA LEU A 240 -14.07 1.00 17.55
C LEU A 240 -13.07 -0.16 17.52
N ILE A 241 -12.04 -0.15 18.36
CA ILE A 241 -11.06 -1.24 18.44
C ILE A 241 -11.67 -2.43 19.20
N ILE A 242 -12.24 -3.40 18.47
CA ILE A 242 -12.91 -4.57 19.08
C ILE A 242 -12.09 -5.87 19.01
N ASN A 243 -11.02 -5.91 18.22
CA ASN A 243 -10.17 -7.09 18.03
C ASN A 243 -8.74 -6.68 17.67
N THR A 244 -7.84 -7.67 17.53
CA THR A 244 -6.43 -7.44 17.26
C THR A 244 -6.17 -6.85 15.89
N PHE A 245 -6.98 -7.20 14.88
CA PHE A 245 -6.91 -6.61 13.56
C PHE A 245 -7.02 -5.08 13.64
N TYR A 246 -8.07 -4.55 14.28
CA TYR A 246 -8.24 -3.10 14.41
C TYR A 246 -7.14 -2.47 15.27
N LEU A 247 -6.72 -3.11 16.36
CA LEU A 247 -5.66 -2.55 17.21
C LEU A 247 -4.34 -2.41 16.44
N ARG A 248 -3.91 -3.47 15.73
CA ARG A 248 -2.66 -3.47 14.96
C ARG A 248 -2.69 -2.44 13.84
N CYS A 249 -3.79 -2.37 13.09
CA CYS A 249 -3.98 -1.38 12.04
C CYS A 249 -3.91 0.05 12.61
N THR A 250 -4.56 0.28 13.75
CA THR A 250 -4.54 1.59 14.43
C THR A 250 -3.13 2.00 14.84
N GLN A 251 -2.41 1.09 15.51
CA GLN A 251 -1.04 1.34 15.96
C GLN A 251 -0.10 1.58 14.79
N HIS A 252 -0.20 0.76 13.74
CA HIS A 252 0.58 0.92 12.53
C HIS A 252 0.36 2.29 11.89
N PHE A 253 -0.91 2.68 11.70
CA PHE A 253 -1.25 3.99 11.15
C PHE A 253 -0.69 5.13 12.00
N GLN A 254 -0.90 5.09 13.33
CA GLN A 254 -0.36 6.13 14.21
C GLN A 254 1.15 6.26 14.07
N PHE A 255 1.91 5.18 14.31
CA PHE A 255 3.37 5.24 14.37
C PHE A 255 4.03 5.53 13.02
N LYS A 256 3.33 5.23 11.93
CA LYS A 256 3.78 5.54 10.57
C LYS A 256 3.69 7.04 10.28
N TYR A 257 2.69 7.73 10.82
CA TYR A 257 2.38 9.12 10.46
C TYR A 257 2.62 10.18 11.56
N TYR A 258 2.79 9.82 12.84
CA TYR A 258 2.90 10.75 14.00
C TYR A 258 3.72 10.21 15.20
#